data_AF-A0A8H3PF88-F1
#
_entry.id   AF-A0A8H3PF88-F1
#
_cell.length_a   1.000
_cell.length_b   1.000
_cell.length_c   1.000
_cell.angle_alpha   90.00
_cell.angle_beta   90.00
_cell.angle_gamma   90.00
#
_symmetry.space_group_name_H-M   'P 1'
#
loop_
_entity.id
_entity.type
_entity.pdbx_description
1 polymer ?
#
loop_
_entity_poly.entity_id
_entity_poly.type
_entity_poly.pdbx_seq_one_letter_code
_entity_poly.pdbx_strand_id
1 'polypeptide(L)'
;MKRPIASYAYKKLRRHEDQLKKNPNDLKLRDTIEDLDLQIATANKEDILERHSLADLERRVIRASKARDDANAFLDRQEKELARVSQILSEIPQDHPELQLHRQRVSTRTKTCEDARRAAQKKRELAEEIEEERSEYIRAEKRAQEKKDHTGQSTETVQPNVLHPSSSTTKNPLKRTASQAMAGYLPTAPLPNDQALPFESDENDFEDDAD
;
A
#
# COMPACT_ATOMS: atom_id res chain seq x y z
N MET A 1 -9.18 -6.26 -15.71
CA MET A 1 -8.24 -7.39 -15.86
C MET A 1 -7.51 -7.24 -17.18
N LYS A 2 -6.22 -6.86 -17.17
CA LYS A 2 -5.41 -6.86 -18.40
C LYS A 2 -5.36 -8.30 -18.89
N ARG A 3 -5.71 -8.56 -20.16
CA ARG A 3 -5.46 -9.89 -20.75
C ARG A 3 -3.94 -10.10 -20.74
N PRO A 4 -3.43 -11.26 -20.31
CA PRO A 4 -1.99 -11.47 -20.27
C PRO A 4 -1.44 -11.26 -21.67
N ILE A 5 -0.51 -10.31 -21.79
CA ILE A 5 0.15 -9.91 -23.04
C ILE A 5 0.69 -11.16 -23.77
N ALA A 6 1.15 -12.14 -22.98
CA ALA A 6 1.56 -13.46 -23.42
C ALA A 6 0.50 -14.20 -24.26
N SER A 7 -0.80 -14.15 -23.93
CA SER A 7 -1.84 -14.91 -24.66
C SER A 7 -2.01 -14.47 -26.12
N TYR A 8 -1.85 -13.18 -26.40
CA TYR A 8 -1.89 -12.65 -27.75
C TYR A 8 -0.59 -12.98 -28.52
N ALA A 9 0.56 -12.81 -27.86
CA ALA A 9 1.87 -13.14 -28.42
C ALA A 9 1.98 -14.65 -28.78
N TYR A 10 1.54 -15.55 -27.89
CA TYR A 10 1.52 -17.00 -28.15
C TYR A 10 0.65 -17.39 -29.36
N LYS A 11 -0.51 -16.74 -29.54
CA LYS A 11 -1.36 -16.98 -30.71
C LYS A 11 -0.70 -16.49 -32.00
N LYS A 12 0.02 -15.37 -31.94
CA LYS A 12 0.74 -14.81 -33.08
C LYS A 12 1.94 -15.67 -33.44
N LEU A 13 2.73 -16.11 -32.44
CA LEU A 13 3.84 -17.05 -32.57
C LEU A 13 3.38 -18.31 -33.31
N ARG A 14 2.33 -18.98 -32.82
CA ARG A 14 1.80 -20.21 -33.44
C ARG A 14 1.40 -20.02 -34.90
N ARG A 15 0.79 -18.88 -35.26
CA ARG A 15 0.44 -18.58 -36.66
C ARG A 15 1.69 -18.42 -37.53
N HIS A 16 2.73 -17.78 -37.01
CA HIS A 16 3.99 -17.60 -37.74
C HIS A 16 4.76 -18.92 -37.87
N GLU A 17 4.78 -19.77 -36.83
CA GLU A 17 5.35 -21.12 -36.91
C GLU A 17 4.66 -21.96 -38.00
N ASP A 18 3.33 -21.91 -38.07
CA ASP A 18 2.56 -22.63 -39.10
C ASP A 18 2.78 -22.07 -40.51
N GLN A 19 3.07 -20.77 -40.64
CA GLN A 19 3.50 -20.17 -41.91
C GLN A 19 4.92 -20.59 -42.27
N LEU A 20 5.83 -20.70 -41.30
CA LEU A 20 7.23 -21.08 -41.53
C LEU A 20 7.33 -22.54 -41.98
N LYS A 21 6.46 -23.43 -41.46
CA LYS A 21 6.32 -24.80 -41.96
C LYS A 21 5.96 -24.86 -43.44
N LYS A 22 5.18 -23.90 -43.94
CA LYS A 22 4.79 -23.81 -45.37
C LYS A 22 5.88 -23.16 -46.23
N ASN A 23 6.70 -22.29 -45.64
CA ASN A 23 7.78 -21.61 -46.34
C ASN A 23 9.05 -21.55 -45.45
N PRO A 24 9.86 -22.62 -45.40
CA PRO A 24 10.94 -22.76 -44.42
C PRO A 24 12.12 -21.79 -44.63
N ASN A 25 12.21 -21.18 -45.81
CA ASN A 25 13.29 -20.27 -46.21
C ASN A 25 12.92 -18.78 -45.99
N ASP A 26 11.75 -18.48 -45.42
CA ASP A 26 11.36 -17.11 -45.12
C ASP A 26 12.12 -16.59 -43.88
N LEU A 27 13.24 -15.90 -44.12
CA LEU A 27 14.10 -15.33 -43.08
C LEU A 27 13.38 -14.31 -42.21
N LYS A 28 12.52 -13.46 -42.80
CA LYS A 28 11.78 -12.43 -42.05
C LYS A 28 10.84 -13.07 -41.03
N LEU A 29 10.26 -14.20 -41.40
CA LEU A 29 9.36 -14.95 -40.54
C LEU A 29 10.10 -15.61 -39.37
N ARG A 30 11.34 -16.08 -39.58
CA ARG A 30 12.22 -16.58 -38.50
C ARG A 30 12.58 -15.48 -37.51
N ASP A 31 13.02 -14.32 -38.00
CA ASP A 31 13.35 -13.17 -37.14
C ASP A 31 12.13 -12.74 -36.31
N THR A 32 10.94 -12.71 -36.92
CA THR A 32 9.69 -12.38 -36.22
C THR A 32 9.32 -13.40 -35.14
N ILE A 33 9.62 -14.69 -35.36
CA ILE A 33 9.39 -15.75 -34.36
C ILE A 33 10.36 -15.57 -33.19
N GLU A 34 11.65 -15.34 -33.45
CA GLU A 34 12.66 -15.08 -32.41
C GLU A 34 12.30 -13.84 -31.56
N ASP A 35 11.87 -12.75 -32.19
CA ASP A 35 11.41 -11.55 -31.48
C ASP A 35 10.19 -11.83 -30.59
N LEU A 36 9.22 -12.62 -31.08
CA LEU A 36 8.03 -12.98 -30.31
C LEU A 36 8.39 -13.90 -29.14
N ASP A 37 9.30 -14.84 -29.32
CA ASP A 37 9.81 -15.71 -28.25
C ASP A 37 10.53 -14.91 -27.17
N LEU A 38 11.36 -13.93 -27.56
CA LEU A 38 12.04 -13.05 -26.62
C LEU A 38 11.04 -12.18 -25.84
N GLN A 39 10.01 -11.66 -26.49
CA GLN A 39 8.95 -10.89 -25.84
C GLN A 39 8.17 -11.76 -24.84
N ILE A 40 7.84 -13.00 -25.20
CA ILE A 40 7.15 -13.96 -24.33
C ILE A 40 8.03 -14.32 -23.12
N ALA A 41 9.30 -14.63 -23.33
CA ALA A 41 10.24 -14.95 -22.26
C ALA A 41 10.39 -13.78 -21.28
N THR A 42 10.50 -12.55 -21.80
CA THR A 42 10.58 -11.32 -20.99
C THR A 42 9.31 -11.12 -20.17
N ALA A 43 8.14 -11.20 -20.80
CA ALA A 43 6.85 -11.05 -20.12
C ALA A 43 6.66 -12.12 -19.04
N ASN A 44 7.02 -13.38 -19.32
CA ASN A 44 6.94 -14.45 -18.33
C ASN A 44 7.88 -14.21 -17.14
N LYS A 45 9.09 -13.68 -17.38
CA LYS A 45 10.03 -13.31 -16.32
C LYS A 45 9.47 -12.20 -15.45
N GLU A 46 8.89 -11.16 -16.04
CA GLU A 46 8.23 -10.06 -15.33
C GLU A 46 7.07 -10.58 -14.48
N ASP A 47 6.18 -11.40 -15.05
CA ASP A 47 5.08 -12.04 -14.33
C ASP A 47 5.57 -12.87 -13.13
N ILE A 48 6.66 -13.61 -13.28
CA ILE A 48 7.28 -14.39 -12.19
C ILE A 48 7.78 -13.44 -11.09
N LEU A 49 8.51 -12.39 -11.45
CA LEU A 49 9.03 -11.40 -10.50
C LEU A 49 7.89 -10.69 -9.75
N GLU A 50 6.81 -10.31 -10.45
CA GLU A 50 5.62 -9.73 -9.84
C GLU A 50 4.96 -10.71 -8.86
N ARG A 51 4.80 -11.98 -9.22
CA ARG A 51 4.26 -13.01 -8.33
C ARG A 51 5.11 -13.23 -7.09
N HIS A 52 6.44 -13.24 -7.23
CA HIS A 52 7.34 -13.33 -6.07
C HIS A 52 7.21 -12.11 -5.16
N SER A 53 7.19 -10.90 -5.74
CA SER A 53 7.00 -9.66 -4.99
C SER A 53 5.64 -9.62 -4.26
N LEU A 54 4.57 -10.11 -4.90
CA LEU A 54 3.25 -10.21 -4.27
C LEU A 54 3.26 -11.22 -3.12
N ALA A 55 3.85 -12.39 -3.32
CA ALA A 55 3.97 -13.40 -2.27
C ALA A 55 4.79 -12.88 -1.06
N ASP A 56 5.84 -12.10 -1.30
CA ASP A 56 6.60 -11.44 -0.22
C ASP A 56 5.77 -10.39 0.51
N LEU A 57 4.98 -9.61 -0.21
CA LEU A 57 4.05 -8.65 0.39
C LEU A 57 2.99 -9.35 1.24
N GLU A 58 2.39 -10.43 0.74
CA GLU A 58 1.42 -11.26 1.48
C GLU A 58 2.04 -11.80 2.77
N ARG A 59 3.25 -12.38 2.69
CA ARG A 59 3.99 -12.84 3.87
C ARG A 59 4.24 -11.72 4.88
N ARG A 60 4.59 -10.51 4.42
CA ARG A 60 4.78 -9.33 5.28
C ARG A 60 3.48 -8.92 5.96
N VAL A 61 2.36 -8.90 5.23
CA VAL A 61 1.04 -8.57 5.76
C VAL A 61 0.62 -9.58 6.82
N ILE A 62 0.80 -10.88 6.58
CA ILE A 62 0.50 -11.94 7.55
C ILE A 62 1.32 -11.75 8.84
N ARG A 63 2.64 -11.52 8.71
CA ARG A 63 3.51 -11.27 9.88
C ARG A 63 3.08 -10.01 10.65
N ALA A 64 2.74 -8.94 9.95
CA ALA A 64 2.28 -7.71 10.58
C ALA A 64 0.94 -7.90 11.30
N SER A 65 0.00 -8.64 10.71
CA SER A 65 -1.28 -8.99 11.35
C SER A 65 -1.04 -9.80 12.62
N LYS A 66 -0.21 -10.84 12.55
CA LYS A 66 0.13 -11.66 13.71
C LYS A 66 0.76 -10.83 14.83
N ALA A 67 1.76 -10.00 14.50
CA ALA A 67 2.41 -9.13 15.48
C ALA A 67 1.43 -8.15 16.15
N ARG A 68 0.46 -7.63 15.39
CA ARG A 68 -0.62 -6.80 15.94
C ARG A 68 -1.50 -7.58 16.91
N ASP A 69 -1.90 -8.79 16.54
CA ASP A 69 -2.78 -9.62 17.37
C ASP A 69 -2.06 -10.06 18.67
N ASP A 70 -0.77 -10.40 18.58
CA ASP A 70 0.10 -10.68 19.73
C ASP A 70 0.25 -9.46 20.66
N ALA A 71 0.38 -8.25 20.09
CA ALA A 71 0.44 -7.01 20.86
C ALA A 71 -0.87 -6.70 21.58
N ASN A 72 -2.01 -6.93 20.93
CA ASN A 72 -3.33 -6.79 21.57
C ASN A 72 -3.49 -7.80 22.72
N ALA A 73 -3.12 -9.06 22.51
CA ALA A 73 -3.17 -10.08 23.56
C ALA A 73 -2.23 -9.76 24.75
N PHE A 74 -1.11 -9.08 24.50
CA PHE A 74 -0.24 -8.58 25.56
C PHE A 74 -0.92 -7.45 26.37
N LEU A 75 -1.51 -6.46 25.69
CA LEU A 75 -2.23 -5.37 26.36
C LEU A 75 -3.39 -5.90 27.21
N ASP A 76 -4.16 -6.86 26.70
CA ASP A 76 -5.25 -7.48 27.45
C ASP A 76 -4.77 -8.18 28.73
N ARG A 77 -3.60 -8.84 28.69
CA ARG A 77 -2.99 -9.45 29.87
C ARG A 77 -2.52 -8.40 30.88
N GLN A 78 -1.91 -7.31 30.41
CA GLN A 78 -1.47 -6.21 31.26
C GLN A 78 -2.65 -5.54 31.97
N GLU A 79 -3.76 -5.29 31.25
CA GLU A 79 -4.96 -4.72 31.85
C GLU A 79 -5.59 -5.63 32.90
N LYS A 80 -5.68 -6.94 32.64
CA LYS A 80 -6.18 -7.90 33.62
C LYS A 80 -5.33 -7.90 34.88
N GLU A 81 -4.02 -7.84 34.73
CA GLU A 81 -3.10 -7.83 35.86
C GLU A 81 -3.16 -6.50 36.63
N LEU A 82 -3.20 -5.36 35.93
CA LEU A 82 -3.40 -4.05 36.55
C LEU A 82 -4.74 -3.96 37.28
N ALA A 83 -5.81 -4.54 36.73
CA ALA A 83 -7.12 -4.60 37.39
C ALA A 83 -7.05 -5.42 38.69
N ARG A 84 -6.38 -6.59 38.68
CA ARG A 84 -6.17 -7.40 39.89
C ARG A 84 -5.37 -6.65 40.95
N VAL A 85 -4.25 -6.03 40.57
CA VAL A 85 -3.42 -5.25 41.49
C VAL A 85 -4.19 -4.06 42.04
N SER A 86 -4.96 -3.37 41.20
CA SER A 86 -5.81 -2.25 41.62
C SER A 86 -6.88 -2.70 42.62
N GLN A 87 -7.48 -3.87 42.42
CA GLN A 87 -8.46 -4.45 43.35
C GLN A 87 -7.80 -4.73 44.72
N ILE A 88 -6.65 -5.42 44.74
CA ILE A 88 -5.92 -5.69 45.98
C ILE A 88 -5.55 -4.39 46.70
N LEU A 89 -5.02 -3.40 45.96
CA LEU A 89 -4.69 -2.10 46.54
C LEU A 89 -5.94 -1.38 47.09
N SER A 90 -7.11 -1.58 46.50
CA SER A 90 -8.36 -0.96 46.99
C SER A 90 -8.85 -1.53 48.33
N GLU A 91 -8.50 -2.79 48.63
CA GLU A 91 -8.85 -3.45 49.90
C GLU A 91 -7.92 -3.03 51.06
N ILE A 92 -6.72 -2.53 50.75
CA ILE A 92 -5.75 -2.05 51.74
C ILE A 92 -6.04 -0.58 52.10
N PRO A 93 -5.99 -0.18 53.39
CA PRO A 93 -6.16 1.22 53.79
C PRO A 93 -5.25 2.21 53.05
N GLN A 94 -5.70 3.45 52.91
CA GLN A 94 -4.93 4.50 52.20
C GLN A 94 -3.75 5.07 53.01
N ASP A 95 -3.75 4.82 54.32
CA ASP A 95 -2.77 5.38 55.26
C ASP A 95 -1.40 4.68 55.25
N HIS A 96 -1.18 3.73 54.33
CA HIS A 96 0.11 3.08 54.13
C HIS A 96 0.99 3.88 53.14
N PRO A 97 1.95 4.69 53.62
CA PRO A 97 2.77 5.55 52.76
C PRO A 97 3.58 4.75 51.72
N GLU A 98 4.03 3.55 52.10
CA GLU A 98 4.79 2.65 51.23
C GLU A 98 3.99 2.21 49.98
N LEU A 99 2.66 2.12 50.10
CA LEU A 99 1.78 1.68 49.01
C LEU A 99 1.28 2.84 48.13
N GLN A 100 1.46 4.10 48.54
CA GLN A 100 1.07 5.25 47.71
C GLN A 100 1.83 5.27 46.38
N LEU A 101 3.13 4.95 46.41
CA LEU A 101 3.94 4.84 45.20
C LEU A 101 3.41 3.74 44.26
N HIS A 102 3.00 2.59 44.81
CA HIS A 102 2.42 1.50 44.02
C HIS A 102 1.08 1.89 43.40
N ARG A 103 0.20 2.57 44.15
CA ARG A 103 -1.07 3.10 43.63
C ARG A 103 -0.84 4.09 42.48
N GLN A 104 0.11 5.01 42.61
CA GLN A 104 0.44 5.97 41.55
C GLN A 104 0.99 5.27 40.31
N ARG A 105 1.88 4.28 40.49
CA ARG A 105 2.42 3.46 39.38
C ARG A 105 1.33 2.69 38.65
N VAL A 106 0.43 2.04 39.38
CA VAL A 106 -0.70 1.30 38.80
C VAL A 106 -1.62 2.26 38.03
N SER A 107 -2.01 3.39 38.63
CA SER A 107 -2.84 4.40 37.97
C SER A 107 -2.20 4.92 36.67
N THR A 108 -0.90 5.21 36.71
CA THR A 108 -0.14 5.66 35.53
C THR A 108 -0.14 4.58 34.44
N ARG A 109 0.13 3.33 34.80
CA ARG A 109 0.15 2.20 33.85
C ARG A 109 -1.22 1.93 33.24
N THR A 110 -2.29 1.97 34.04
CA THR A 110 -3.67 1.83 33.54
C THR A 110 -3.96 2.89 32.48
N LYS A 111 -3.62 4.15 32.75
CA LYS A 111 -3.79 5.23 31.78
C LYS A 111 -3.00 5.00 30.49
N THR A 112 -1.75 4.53 30.58
CA THR A 112 -0.95 4.23 29.39
C THR A 112 -1.53 3.10 28.54
N CYS A 113 -2.11 2.07 29.16
CA CYS A 113 -2.81 0.99 28.43
C CYS A 113 -4.06 1.52 27.71
N GLU A 114 -4.86 2.36 28.38
CA GLU A 114 -6.03 3.00 27.78
C GLU A 114 -5.66 3.90 26.59
N ASP A 115 -4.63 4.73 26.75
CA ASP A 115 -4.18 5.63 25.68
C ASP A 115 -3.63 4.83 24.48
N ALA A 116 -2.91 3.72 24.73
CA ALA A 116 -2.47 2.82 23.67
C ALA A 116 -3.64 2.21 22.89
N ARG A 117 -4.71 1.80 23.58
CA ARG A 117 -5.94 1.31 22.94
C ARG A 117 -6.65 2.39 22.13
N ARG A 118 -6.82 3.59 22.69
CA ARG A 118 -7.42 4.72 21.96
C ARG A 118 -6.64 5.05 20.69
N ALA A 119 -5.30 5.05 20.77
CA ALA A 119 -4.45 5.27 19.61
C ALA A 119 -4.62 4.16 18.56
N ALA A 120 -4.71 2.89 18.97
CA ALA A 120 -4.95 1.77 18.07
C ALA A 120 -6.33 1.86 17.39
N GLN A 121 -7.37 2.23 18.14
CA GLN A 121 -8.71 2.43 17.62
C GLN A 121 -8.74 3.57 16.59
N LYS A 122 -8.16 4.73 16.92
CA LYS A 122 -8.09 5.87 16.00
C LYS A 122 -7.38 5.54 14.70
N LYS A 123 -6.29 4.74 14.76
CA LYS A 123 -5.60 4.26 13.56
C LYS A 123 -6.48 3.38 12.68
N ARG A 124 -7.36 2.58 13.29
CA ARG A 124 -8.32 1.74 12.55
C ARG A 124 -9.39 2.59 11.88
N GLU A 125 -9.98 3.54 12.60
CA GLU A 125 -10.98 4.48 12.06
C GLU A 125 -10.41 5.25 10.86
N LEU A 126 -9.19 5.78 10.97
CA LEU A 126 -8.50 6.43 9.85
C LEU A 126 -8.25 5.49 8.66
N ALA A 127 -7.95 4.21 8.92
CA ALA A 127 -7.76 3.25 7.84
C ALA A 127 -9.06 2.93 7.10
N GLU A 128 -10.18 2.83 7.83
CA GLU A 128 -11.53 2.63 7.27
C GLU A 128 -11.97 3.85 6.44
N GLU A 129 -11.72 5.08 6.93
CA GLU A 129 -11.99 6.33 6.20
C GLU A 129 -11.20 6.40 4.88
N ILE A 130 -9.90 6.08 4.91
CA ILE A 130 -9.06 6.04 3.70
C ILE A 130 -9.57 4.99 2.69
N GLU A 131 -10.06 3.85 3.15
CA GLU A 131 -10.61 2.80 2.29
C GLU A 131 -11.95 3.22 1.66
N GLU A 132 -12.79 3.93 2.41
CA GLU A 132 -14.02 4.52 1.91
C GLU A 132 -13.74 5.58 0.84
N GLU A 133 -12.85 6.54 1.12
CA GLU A 133 -12.43 7.57 0.15
C GLU A 133 -11.88 6.94 -1.13
N ARG A 134 -11.03 5.91 -1.01
CA ARG A 134 -10.52 5.16 -2.18
C ARG A 134 -11.65 4.50 -2.96
N SER A 135 -12.61 3.91 -2.27
CA SER A 135 -13.74 3.24 -2.91
C SER A 135 -14.62 4.24 -3.66
N GLU A 136 -14.85 5.41 -3.09
CA GLU A 136 -15.56 6.50 -3.76
C GLU A 136 -14.83 7.03 -4.98
N TYR A 137 -13.52 7.24 -4.88
CA TYR A 137 -12.67 7.64 -6.00
C TYR A 137 -12.78 6.64 -7.16
N ILE A 138 -12.68 5.33 -6.88
CA ILE A 138 -12.81 4.28 -7.89
C ILE A 138 -14.22 4.29 -8.54
N ARG A 139 -15.28 4.49 -7.75
CA ARG A 139 -16.65 4.60 -8.29
C ARG A 139 -16.80 5.84 -9.18
N ALA A 140 -16.23 6.98 -8.77
CA ALA A 140 -16.25 8.21 -9.54
C ALA A 140 -15.50 8.06 -10.87
N GLU A 141 -14.33 7.41 -10.84
CA GLU A 141 -13.53 7.12 -12.03
C GLU A 141 -14.28 6.21 -13.02
N LYS A 142 -14.93 5.14 -12.53
CA LYS A 142 -15.77 4.28 -13.37
C LYS A 142 -16.91 5.04 -14.03
N ARG A 143 -17.65 5.87 -13.28
CA ARG A 143 -18.73 6.71 -13.84
C ARG A 143 -18.21 7.69 -14.88
N ALA A 144 -17.00 8.25 -14.68
CA ALA A 144 -16.38 9.14 -15.65
C ALA A 144 -16.00 8.41 -16.94
N GLN A 145 -15.51 7.17 -16.82
CA GLN A 145 -15.19 6.33 -17.98
C GLN A 145 -16.44 5.94 -18.77
N GLU A 146 -17.52 5.52 -18.10
CA GLU A 146 -18.80 5.20 -18.73
C GLU A 146 -19.37 6.38 -19.52
N LYS A 147 -19.27 7.61 -18.97
CA LYS A 147 -19.68 8.83 -19.69
C LYS A 147 -18.85 9.06 -20.95
N LYS A 148 -17.53 8.85 -20.91
CA LYS A 148 -16.67 8.99 -22.11
C LYS A 148 -17.05 7.97 -23.17
N ASP A 149 -17.30 6.73 -22.78
CA ASP A 149 -17.65 5.65 -23.71
C ASP A 149 -19.03 5.91 -24.37
N HIS A 150 -20.00 6.47 -23.63
CA HIS A 150 -21.30 6.85 -24.19
C HIS A 150 -21.24 8.10 -25.09
N THR A 151 -20.41 9.09 -24.74
CA THR A 151 -20.27 10.31 -25.55
C THR A 151 -19.53 10.05 -26.87
N GLY A 152 -18.72 8.99 -26.94
CA GLY A 152 -18.04 8.55 -28.17
C GLY A 152 -18.93 7.81 -29.19
N GLN A 153 -20.17 7.43 -28.84
CA GLN A 153 -21.09 6.72 -29.74
C GLN A 153 -22.18 7.60 -30.37
N SER A 154 -22.20 8.91 -30.08
CA SER A 154 -23.16 9.86 -30.68
C SER A 154 -22.45 11.07 -31.29
N THR A 155 -21.52 10.82 -32.21
CA THR A 155 -21.30 11.73 -33.34
C THR A 155 -21.89 11.04 -34.57
N GLU A 156 -23.21 11.05 -34.62
CA GLU A 156 -23.95 10.90 -35.87
C GLU A 156 -23.45 11.99 -36.81
N THR A 157 -22.98 11.55 -37.98
CA THR A 157 -22.45 12.36 -39.07
C THR A 157 -23.54 13.30 -39.59
N VAL A 158 -23.78 14.43 -38.90
CA VAL A 158 -24.54 15.54 -39.46
C VAL A 158 -23.63 16.24 -40.46
N GLN A 159 -23.98 16.12 -41.74
CA GLN A 159 -23.29 16.72 -42.86
C GLN A 159 -23.05 18.23 -42.64
N PRO A 160 -21.88 18.76 -43.02
CA PRO A 160 -21.63 20.19 -42.97
C PRO A 160 -22.38 20.88 -44.10
N ASN A 161 -23.49 21.55 -43.78
CA ASN A 161 -24.09 22.51 -44.69
C ASN A 161 -23.26 23.79 -44.62
N VAL A 162 -22.49 24.03 -45.68
CA VAL A 162 -21.63 25.19 -45.87
C VAL A 162 -22.50 26.41 -46.12
N LEU A 163 -22.48 27.43 -45.25
CA LEU A 163 -22.75 28.81 -45.65
C LEU A 163 -22.19 29.84 -44.65
N HIS A 164 -21.04 30.38 -45.02
CA HIS A 164 -20.43 31.70 -44.81
C HIS A 164 -20.32 32.41 -43.43
N PRO A 165 -19.23 33.19 -43.24
CA PRO A 165 -18.87 33.83 -41.98
C PRO A 165 -19.51 35.22 -41.85
N SER A 166 -20.00 35.54 -40.65
CA SER A 166 -20.27 36.92 -40.24
C SER A 166 -19.50 37.20 -38.96
N SER A 167 -18.53 38.09 -39.10
CA SER A 167 -17.75 38.72 -38.04
C SER A 167 -18.64 39.38 -36.99
N SER A 168 -18.44 39.08 -35.71
CA SER A 168 -18.58 40.09 -34.66
C SER A 168 -17.72 39.76 -33.43
N THR A 169 -16.70 40.59 -33.30
CA THR A 169 -16.00 41.01 -32.10
C THR A 169 -16.84 41.01 -30.83
N THR A 170 -16.41 40.32 -29.76
CA THR A 170 -16.43 40.84 -28.38
C THR A 170 -15.52 40.05 -27.44
N LYS A 171 -14.38 40.68 -27.16
CA LYS A 171 -13.57 40.75 -25.92
C LYS A 171 -14.02 39.98 -24.66
N ASN A 172 -12.97 39.53 -23.94
CA ASN A 172 -12.75 39.48 -22.47
C ASN A 172 -12.80 38.10 -21.75
N PRO A 173 -12.10 37.95 -20.60
CA PRO A 173 -10.65 37.75 -20.55
C PRO A 173 -10.25 36.56 -19.65
N LEU A 174 -8.96 36.18 -19.74
CA LEU A 174 -8.30 35.25 -18.83
C LEU A 174 -8.56 35.60 -17.36
N LYS A 175 -9.08 34.64 -16.60
CA LYS A 175 -8.87 34.57 -15.15
C LYS A 175 -7.93 33.40 -14.85
N ARG A 176 -6.63 33.71 -14.80
CA ARG A 176 -5.64 32.95 -14.05
C ARG A 176 -5.85 33.27 -12.57
N THR A 177 -6.35 32.31 -11.80
CA THR A 177 -6.20 32.35 -10.34
C THR A 177 -5.00 31.50 -9.97
N ALA A 178 -3.89 32.19 -9.71
CA ALA A 178 -2.78 31.65 -8.95
C ALA A 178 -3.26 31.50 -7.49
N SER A 179 -3.40 30.26 -7.01
CA SER A 179 -3.49 29.99 -5.58
C SER A 179 -2.10 29.62 -5.08
N GLN A 180 -1.46 30.67 -4.59
CA GLN A 180 -0.34 30.69 -3.67
C GLN A 180 -0.80 30.06 -2.34
N ALA A 181 -0.20 28.92 -1.96
CA ALA A 181 -0.37 28.36 -0.63
C ALA A 181 0.98 27.86 -0.10
N MET A 182 1.63 28.76 0.64
CA MET A 182 2.41 28.54 1.86
C MET A 182 3.41 27.37 1.86
N ALA A 183 4.67 27.70 1.60
CA ALA A 183 5.81 26.98 2.14
C ALA A 183 5.81 27.14 3.67
N GLY A 184 5.28 26.14 4.37
CA GLY A 184 5.43 26.00 5.82
C GLY A 184 6.85 25.56 6.15
N TYR A 185 7.58 26.43 6.85
CA TYR A 185 8.82 26.11 7.55
C TYR A 185 8.61 24.89 8.47
N LEU A 186 9.27 23.78 8.19
CA LEU A 186 9.49 22.71 9.17
C LEU A 186 10.74 23.09 9.99
N PRO A 187 10.64 23.25 11.32
CA PRO A 187 11.82 23.33 12.16
C PRO A 187 12.49 21.95 12.23
N THR A 188 13.66 21.82 11.62
CA THR A 188 14.60 20.72 11.84
C THR A 188 15.05 20.74 13.30
N ALA A 189 14.48 19.85 14.12
CA ALA A 189 15.03 19.51 15.42
C ALA A 189 16.35 18.73 15.22
N PRO A 190 17.41 19.03 15.99
CA PRO A 190 18.63 18.23 15.96
C PRO A 190 18.36 16.84 16.55
N LEU A 191 18.73 15.80 15.81
CA LEU A 191 18.74 14.42 16.30
C LEU A 191 19.74 14.29 17.46
N PRO A 192 19.40 13.58 18.54
CA PRO A 192 20.34 13.29 19.61
C PRO A 192 21.44 12.34 19.13
N ASN A 193 22.67 12.65 19.52
CA ASN A 193 23.89 11.88 19.27
C ASN A 193 23.68 10.36 19.43
N ASP A 194 24.00 9.63 18.38
CA ASP A 194 24.34 8.20 18.43
C ASP A 194 25.58 8.02 19.31
N GLN A 195 25.36 7.76 20.60
CA GLN A 195 26.36 7.07 21.40
C GLN A 195 26.29 5.60 21.03
N ALA A 196 27.21 5.19 20.16
CA ALA A 196 27.54 3.80 19.92
C ALA A 196 27.85 3.11 21.25
N LEU A 197 27.01 2.17 21.65
CA LEU A 197 27.35 1.21 22.70
C LEU A 197 28.28 0.15 22.08
N PRO A 198 29.40 -0.20 22.72
CA PRO A 198 30.22 -1.32 22.28
C PRO A 198 29.43 -2.61 22.51
N PHE A 199 29.16 -3.33 21.42
CA PHE A 199 28.76 -4.74 21.50
C PHE A 199 29.97 -5.54 21.98
N GLU A 200 29.94 -5.99 23.23
CA GLU A 200 30.78 -7.10 23.67
C GLU A 200 30.19 -8.37 23.06
N SER A 201 30.91 -8.94 22.10
CA SER A 201 30.66 -10.28 21.57
C SER A 201 31.19 -11.30 22.58
N ASP A 202 30.28 -11.86 23.39
CA ASP A 202 30.54 -13.09 24.15
C ASP A 202 30.64 -14.26 23.16
N GLU A 203 31.89 -14.62 22.84
CA GLU A 203 32.25 -15.91 22.24
C GLU A 203 32.06 -16.99 23.30
N ASN A 204 30.87 -17.62 23.34
CA ASN A 204 30.70 -18.90 24.02
C ASN A 204 30.95 -20.02 23.01
N ASP A 205 32.18 -20.51 23.01
CA ASP A 205 32.56 -21.83 22.52
C ASP A 205 31.73 -22.90 23.25
N PHE A 206 30.82 -23.53 22.52
CA PHE A 206 30.16 -24.76 22.96
C PHE A 206 30.88 -25.92 22.26
N GLU A 207 31.81 -26.55 22.98
CA GLU A 207 32.36 -27.83 22.56
C GLU A 207 31.26 -28.89 22.65
N ASP A 208 30.88 -29.45 21.50
CA ASP A 208 30.03 -30.63 21.36
C ASP A 208 30.87 -31.87 21.69
N ASP A 209 30.74 -32.38 22.92
CA ASP A 209 31.14 -33.73 23.29
C ASP A 209 30.05 -34.71 22.79
N ALA A 210 30.41 -35.53 21.80
CA ALA A 210 29.61 -36.66 21.35
C ALA A 210 30.30 -37.98 21.75
N ASP A 211 29.64 -38.72 22.65
CA ASP A 211 29.81 -40.18 22.84
C ASP A 211 28.94 -40.97 21.84
#